data_AF-A0A0D8LDV1-F1
#
_entry.id   AF-A0A0D8LDV1-F1
#
_cell.length_a   1.000
_cell.length_b   1.000
_cell.length_c   1.000
_cell.angle_alpha   90.00
_cell.angle_beta   90.00
_cell.angle_gamma   90.00
#
_symmetry.space_group_name_H-M   'P 1'
#
loop_
_entity.id
_entity.type
_entity.pdbx_description
1 polymer ?
#
loop_
_entity_poly.entity_id
_entity_poly.type
_entity_poly.pdbx_seq_one_letter_code
_entity_poly.pdbx_strand_id
1 'polypeptide(L)'
;MNSIEHAISAILDNELTAIEHENNSDTSSDVQHISIIGGKRRVEYYPQTGTAFSNSVSGKYKSISIKKAGIKRAIKLAKSGN
;
A
#
# COMPACT_ATOMS: atom_id res chain seq x y z
N MET A 1 13.97 5.98 12.69
CA MET A 1 12.91 6.25 11.71
C MET A 1 12.02 5.04 11.64
N ASN A 2 10.73 5.22 11.89
CA ASN A 2 9.73 4.15 11.86
C ASN A 2 9.56 3.65 10.41
N SER A 3 9.33 2.34 10.22
CA SER A 3 9.15 1.74 8.88
C SER A 3 7.95 2.34 8.13
N ILE A 4 6.99 2.87 8.88
CA ILE A 4 5.79 3.55 8.40
C ILE A 4 6.08 4.97 7.93
N GLU A 5 6.79 5.78 8.73
CA GLU A 5 7.19 7.14 8.35
C GLU A 5 7.97 7.15 7.04
N HIS A 6 8.88 6.18 6.87
CA HIS A 6 9.65 6.04 5.64
C HIS A 6 8.77 5.61 4.45
N ALA A 7 7.77 4.77 4.68
CA ALA A 7 6.81 4.39 3.64
C ALA A 7 5.92 5.57 3.23
N ILE A 8 5.39 6.34 4.19
CA ILE A 8 4.59 7.54 3.95
C ILE A 8 5.39 8.57 3.16
N SER A 9 6.62 8.87 3.59
CA SER A 9 7.51 9.81 2.89
C SER A 9 7.71 9.41 1.43
N ALA A 10 8.02 8.14 1.17
CA ALA A 10 8.18 7.64 -0.20
C ALA A 10 6.90 7.74 -1.05
N ILE A 11 5.73 7.58 -0.44
CA ILE A 11 4.43 7.74 -1.12
C ILE A 11 4.22 9.21 -1.51
N LEU A 12 4.44 10.13 -0.58
CA LEU A 12 4.27 11.57 -0.80
C LEU A 12 5.28 12.11 -1.83
N ASP A 13 6.53 11.66 -1.79
CA ASP A 13 7.58 11.98 -2.78
C ASP A 13 7.20 11.54 -4.21
N ASN A 14 6.23 10.63 -4.34
CA ASN A 14 5.72 10.15 -5.62
C ASN A 14 4.40 10.81 -6.04
N GLU A 15 4.00 11.90 -5.38
CA GLU A 15 2.77 12.67 -5.62
C GLU A 15 1.51 11.81 -5.43
N LEU A 16 1.58 10.86 -4.52
CA LEU A 16 0.46 10.02 -4.11
C LEU A 16 0.00 10.40 -2.70
N THR A 17 -1.18 9.92 -2.32
CA THR A 17 -1.71 10.12 -0.97
C THR A 17 -1.56 8.83 -0.17
N ALA A 18 -1.08 8.96 1.07
CA ALA A 18 -1.03 7.89 2.06
C ALA A 18 -2.16 8.09 3.07
N ILE A 19 -2.97 7.06 3.30
CA ILE A 19 -3.93 7.01 4.42
C ILE A 19 -3.51 5.87 5.32
N GLU A 20 -3.21 6.19 6.57
CA GLU A 20 -2.83 5.21 7.58
C GLU A 20 -4.07 4.55 8.19
N HIS A 21 -3.96 3.26 8.44
CA HIS A 21 -5.03 2.46 9.04
C HIS A 21 -4.48 1.61 10.18
N GLU A 22 -5.10 1.73 11.34
CA GLU A 22 -4.97 0.78 12.44
C GLU A 22 -5.65 -0.54 12.05
N ASN A 23 -5.13 -1.66 12.54
CA ASN A 23 -5.79 -2.94 12.34
C ASN A 23 -6.92 -3.11 13.35
N ASN A 24 -8.14 -3.39 12.88
CA ASN A 24 -9.29 -3.71 13.73
C ASN A 24 -9.25 -5.16 14.27
N SER A 25 -8.06 -5.71 14.52
CA SER A 25 -7.90 -7.09 14.97
C SER A 25 -7.61 -7.14 16.47
N ASP A 26 -8.54 -7.70 17.24
CA ASP A 26 -8.45 -7.87 18.71
C ASP A 26 -7.22 -8.68 19.19
N THR A 27 -6.49 -9.33 18.27
CA THR A 27 -5.36 -10.21 18.57
C THR A 27 -4.00 -9.69 18.11
N SER A 28 -3.95 -8.55 17.40
CA SER A 28 -2.67 -7.97 16.98
C SER A 28 -2.76 -6.44 16.89
N SER A 29 -2.23 -5.78 17.91
CA SER A 29 -2.18 -4.31 18.01
C SER A 29 -1.20 -3.65 17.02
N ASP A 30 -0.44 -4.45 16.26
CA ASP A 30 0.80 -3.98 15.62
C ASP A 30 0.75 -3.87 14.09
N VAL A 31 -0.25 -4.45 13.40
CA VAL A 31 -0.26 -4.50 11.92
C VAL A 31 -0.90 -3.24 11.32
N GLN A 32 -0.21 -2.11 11.46
CA GLN A 32 -0.60 -0.87 10.77
C GLN A 32 -0.40 -1.04 9.25
N HIS A 33 -1.38 -0.61 8.44
CA HIS A 33 -1.27 -0.65 6.98
C HIS A 33 -1.61 0.71 6.36
N ILE A 34 -1.15 0.92 5.12
CA ILE A 34 -1.25 2.19 4.43
C ILE A 34 -1.99 2.00 3.12
N SER A 35 -3.10 2.71 2.94
CA SER A 35 -3.74 2.88 1.66
C SER A 35 -3.00 3.93 0.83
N ILE A 36 -2.50 3.51 -0.33
CA ILE A 36 -1.87 4.34 -1.35
C ILE A 36 -2.93 4.68 -2.40
N ILE A 37 -3.27 5.96 -2.55
CA ILE A 37 -4.27 6.46 -3.51
C ILE A 37 -3.75 7.64 -4.32
N GLY A 38 -4.53 8.12 -5.30
CA GLY A 38 -4.15 9.18 -6.24
C GLY A 38 -3.49 8.69 -7.53
N GLY A 39 -3.16 7.40 -7.60
CA GLY A 39 -2.65 6.75 -8.81
C GLY A 39 -3.75 6.13 -9.70
N LYS A 40 -3.34 5.22 -10.58
CA LYS A 40 -4.24 4.46 -11.45
C LYS A 40 -5.11 3.44 -10.70
N ARG A 41 -4.62 2.95 -9.56
CA ARG A 41 -5.38 2.06 -8.66
C ARG A 41 -5.00 2.29 -7.20
N ARG A 42 -5.95 2.03 -6.29
CA ARG A 42 -5.72 2.01 -4.84
C ARG A 42 -4.92 0.76 -4.46
N VAL A 43 -3.88 0.91 -3.65
CA VAL A 43 -3.04 -0.21 -3.18
C VAL A 43 -2.97 -0.17 -1.66
N GLU A 44 -3.27 -1.28 -1.01
CA GLU A 44 -3.00 -1.49 0.41
C GLU A 44 -1.58 -2.00 0.59
N TYR A 45 -0.77 -1.30 1.37
CA TYR A 45 0.59 -1.71 1.70
C TYR A 45 0.70 -2.04 3.19
N TYR A 46 1.23 -3.22 3.48
CA TYR A 46 1.46 -3.71 4.84
C TYR A 46 2.98 -3.68 5.11
N PRO A 47 3.51 -2.64 5.77
CA PRO A 47 4.96 -2.45 5.97
C PRO A 47 5.61 -3.62 6.70
N GLN A 48 4.94 -4.19 7.71
CA GLN A 48 5.46 -5.29 8.52
C GLN A 48 5.77 -6.55 7.71
N THR A 49 4.91 -6.89 6.74
CA THR A 49 5.11 -8.06 5.86
C THR A 49 5.72 -7.69 4.51
N GLY A 50 5.84 -6.39 4.23
CA GLY A 50 6.19 -5.85 2.93
C GLY A 50 5.19 -6.22 1.83
N THR A 51 3.95 -6.57 2.17
CA THR A 51 2.94 -7.04 1.20
C THR A 51 2.20 -5.86 0.58
N ALA A 52 1.97 -5.92 -0.73
CA ALA A 52 1.12 -4.98 -1.44
C ALA A 52 -0.09 -5.72 -2.01
N PHE A 53 -1.29 -5.20 -1.77
CA PHE A 53 -2.54 -5.76 -2.25
C PHE A 53 -3.35 -4.69 -2.98
N SER A 54 -4.06 -5.08 -4.02
CA SER A 54 -5.04 -4.20 -4.63
C SER A 54 -6.21 -5.00 -5.18
N ASN A 55 -7.42 -4.52 -4.88
CA ASN A 55 -8.66 -5.04 -5.43
C ASN A 55 -8.72 -4.84 -6.96
N SER A 56 -9.59 -5.61 -7.61
CA SER A 56 -9.89 -5.40 -9.03
C SER A 56 -10.54 -4.03 -9.23
N VAL A 57 -10.25 -3.43 -10.38
CA VAL A 57 -10.94 -2.23 -10.87
C VAL A 57 -11.69 -2.66 -12.13
N SER A 58 -13.02 -2.58 -12.08
CA SER A 58 -13.89 -3.06 -13.17
C SER A 58 -13.45 -2.52 -14.52
N GLY A 59 -13.28 -3.43 -15.49
CA GLY A 59 -12.87 -3.09 -16.86
C GLY A 59 -11.43 -2.58 -17.02
N LYS A 60 -10.60 -2.50 -15.96
CA LYS A 60 -9.23 -1.97 -16.03
C LYS A 60 -8.16 -2.92 -15.49
N TYR A 61 -8.31 -3.40 -14.26
CA TYR A 61 -7.26 -4.14 -13.55
C TYR A 61 -7.82 -5.35 -12.78
N LYS A 62 -7.13 -6.49 -12.83
CA LYS A 62 -7.42 -7.64 -11.97
C LYS A 62 -6.92 -7.39 -10.55
N SER A 63 -7.49 -8.09 -9.57
CA SER A 63 -6.95 -8.10 -8.21
C SER A 63 -5.53 -8.69 -8.22
N ILE A 64 -4.67 -8.17 -7.36
CA ILE A 64 -3.29 -8.62 -7.25
C ILE A 64 -2.83 -8.55 -5.80
N SER A 65 -2.06 -9.56 -5.40
CA SER A 65 -1.35 -9.60 -4.12
C SER A 65 0.11 -9.93 -4.41
N ILE A 66 1.02 -9.08 -3.92
CA ILE A 66 2.46 -9.23 -4.10
C ILE A 66 3.07 -9.32 -2.71
N LYS A 67 3.44 -10.55 -2.31
CA LYS A 67 4.19 -10.79 -1.09
C LYS A 67 5.61 -10.23 -1.21
N LYS A 68 6.15 -9.65 -0.13
CA LYS A 68 7.50 -9.07 -0.09
C LYS A 68 7.75 -8.05 -1.23
N ALA A 69 6.71 -7.30 -1.61
CA ALA A 69 6.79 -6.25 -2.62
C ALA A 69 7.74 -5.11 -2.22
N GLY A 70 7.68 -4.72 -0.94
CA GLY A 70 8.29 -3.48 -0.44
C GLY A 70 7.59 -2.23 -1.00
N ILE A 71 7.87 -1.08 -0.39
CA ILE A 71 7.16 0.17 -0.70
C ILE A 71 7.32 0.62 -2.15
N LYS A 72 8.51 0.49 -2.74
CA LYS A 72 8.78 0.89 -4.13
C LYS A 72 7.88 0.16 -5.13
N ARG A 73 7.64 -1.13 -4.92
CA ARG A 73 6.79 -1.93 -5.81
C ARG A 73 5.30 -1.66 -5.57
N ALA A 74 4.91 -1.36 -4.34
CA ALA A 74 3.56 -0.91 -4.02
C ALA A 74 3.24 0.43 -4.72
N ILE A 75 4.15 1.41 -4.65
CA ILE A 75 4.05 2.69 -5.36
C ILE A 75 3.99 2.47 -6.88
N LYS A 76 4.87 1.62 -7.42
CA LYS A 76 4.85 1.28 -8.84
C LYS A 76 3.47 0.76 -9.25
N LEU A 77 2.93 -0.21 -8.51
CA LEU A 77 1.60 -0.78 -8.77
C LEU A 77 0.51 0.29 -8.72
N ALA A 78 0.57 1.23 -7.77
CA ALA A 78 -0.39 2.33 -7.67
C ALA A 78 -0.31 3.26 -8.91
N LYS A 79 0.90 3.58 -9.39
CA LYS A 79 1.11 4.49 -10.55
C LYS A 79 0.84 3.82 -11.90
N SER A 80 1.26 2.56 -12.08
CA SER A 80 1.18 1.85 -13.36
C SER A 80 -0.13 1.10 -13.55
N GLY A 81 -0.74 0.65 -12.45
CA GLY A 81 -1.85 -0.29 -12.45
C GLY A 81 -1.44 -1.78 -12.47
N ASN A 82 -0.17 -2.08 -12.78
CA ASN A 82 0.43 -3.42 -12.94
C ASN A 82 1.89 -3.50 -12.44
#